data_AF-A0A1H3ZGT1-F1
#
_entry.id   AF-A0A1H3ZGT1-F1
#
_cell.length_a   1.000
_cell.length_b   1.000
_cell.length_c   1.000
_cell.angle_alpha   90.00
_cell.angle_beta   90.00
_cell.angle_gamma   90.00
#
_symmetry.space_group_name_H-M   'P 1'
#
loop_
_entity.id
_entity.type
_entity.pdbx_description
1 polymer ?
#
loop_
_entity_poly.entity_id
_entity_poly.type
_entity_poly.pdbx_seq_one_letter_code
_entity_poly.pdbx_strand_id
1 'polypeptide(L)'
;MYTLILTATSTASANGSDTNTATAILMNDGQYVSGKAVEFRLVSGNAIFSDGTQIIKVTTNALGQASVEYTDTVEETISVMAIMADDASVYSITTSSFKASTPTPGPLPTLEVTRIYNDNNKNFEIGGPHHLFIGATFYIEISEPSPSTIWTCDDVNVQVKNVNGLGHVSIKGTPISDVIQIKFSNASGSGEYDIACNLYLDNVHAGLNKAMPTSAEYIAIYGEWGDMTTFGWGKASGAYYYYAFHSILSGSTVDMTDGQKKVIGLGSCSYASKQVLSKVLPDGD
;
A
#
# COMPACT_ATOMS: atom_id res chain seq x y z
N MET A 1 39.36 43.15 -21.47
CA MET A 1 37.97 43.33 -21.93
C MET A 1 37.11 42.33 -21.19
N TYR A 2 36.03 42.80 -20.56
CA TYR A 2 35.11 41.94 -19.84
C TYR A 2 34.16 41.21 -20.81
N THR A 3 33.87 39.95 -20.49
CA THR A 3 32.91 39.11 -21.20
C THR A 3 32.01 38.43 -20.19
N LEU A 4 30.70 38.41 -20.47
CA LEU A 4 29.70 37.68 -19.68
C LEU A 4 29.07 36.59 -20.55
N ILE A 5 29.06 35.36 -20.06
CA ILE A 5 28.36 34.24 -20.69
C ILE A 5 27.23 33.83 -19.77
N LEU A 6 26.00 33.72 -20.30
CA LEU A 6 24.82 33.33 -19.54
C LEU A 6 24.21 32.06 -20.10
N THR A 7 23.93 31.09 -19.23
CA THR A 7 23.13 29.91 -19.53
C THR A 7 21.93 29.80 -18.59
N ALA A 8 20.86 29.17 -19.04
CA ALA A 8 19.67 28.93 -18.24
C ALA A 8 19.10 27.53 -18.52
N THR A 9 18.46 26.92 -17.51
CA THR A 9 17.72 25.66 -17.67
C THR A 9 16.26 25.92 -18.12
N SER A 10 15.61 24.90 -18.67
CA SER A 10 14.19 24.93 -19.10
C SER A 10 13.47 23.63 -18.74
N THR A 11 13.67 23.16 -17.51
CA THR A 11 13.21 21.85 -17.05
C THR A 11 12.05 21.93 -16.07
N ALA A 12 11.84 23.07 -15.42
CA ALA A 12 10.83 23.26 -14.38
C ALA A 12 9.39 23.22 -14.90
N SER A 13 8.49 22.70 -14.07
CA SER A 13 7.05 22.84 -14.26
C SER A 13 6.58 24.20 -13.71
N ALA A 14 5.54 24.78 -14.30
CA ALA A 14 4.92 26.03 -13.86
C ALA A 14 4.03 25.83 -12.60
N ASN A 15 4.59 25.28 -11.52
CA ASN A 15 3.86 24.95 -10.28
C ASN A 15 4.18 25.87 -9.09
N GLY A 16 5.00 26.92 -9.32
CA GLY A 16 5.45 27.83 -8.26
C GLY A 16 6.47 27.25 -7.28
N SER A 17 6.91 26.00 -7.45
CA SER A 17 7.89 25.33 -6.59
C SER A 17 9.12 24.79 -7.34
N ASP A 18 8.95 24.30 -8.56
CA ASP A 18 10.05 23.81 -9.39
C ASP A 18 10.86 25.00 -9.89
N THR A 19 12.18 24.89 -9.79
CA THR A 19 13.10 25.97 -10.16
C THR A 19 13.77 25.72 -11.50
N ASN A 20 13.91 26.79 -12.27
CA ASN A 20 14.95 26.89 -13.28
C ASN A 20 16.14 27.67 -12.69
N THR A 21 17.34 27.41 -13.21
CA THR A 21 18.58 28.06 -12.79
C THR A 21 19.16 28.87 -13.94
N ALA A 22 19.68 30.06 -13.64
CA ALA A 22 20.49 30.84 -14.57
C ALA A 22 21.90 31.02 -14.00
N THR A 23 22.92 30.78 -14.82
CA THR A 23 24.33 30.87 -14.42
C THR A 23 25.10 31.80 -15.35
N ALA A 24 25.66 32.85 -14.79
CA ALA A 24 26.54 33.78 -15.48
C ALA A 24 28.01 33.47 -15.15
N ILE A 25 28.88 33.52 -16.17
CA ILE A 25 30.34 33.42 -16.04
C ILE A 25 30.95 34.73 -16.50
N LEU A 26 31.64 35.42 -15.59
CA LEU A 26 32.36 36.67 -15.86
C LEU A 26 33.85 36.39 -16.07
N MET A 27 34.38 36.87 -17.19
CA MET A 27 35.80 36.84 -17.50
C MET A 27 36.31 38.24 -17.85
N ASN A 28 37.60 38.48 -17.62
CA ASN A 28 38.34 39.63 -18.15
C ASN A 28 39.58 39.13 -18.88
N ASP A 29 39.67 39.39 -20.18
CA ASP A 29 40.78 38.92 -21.03
C ASP A 29 41.03 37.41 -20.90
N GLY A 30 39.93 36.64 -20.81
CA GLY A 30 39.96 35.17 -20.70
C GLY A 30 40.24 34.62 -19.30
N GLN A 31 40.44 35.47 -18.28
CA GLN A 31 40.61 35.04 -16.89
C GLN A 31 39.31 35.21 -16.10
N TYR A 32 38.99 34.24 -15.24
CA TYR A 32 37.81 34.32 -14.37
C TYR A 32 37.91 35.45 -13.35
N VAL A 33 36.78 36.14 -13.13
CA VAL A 33 36.73 37.32 -12.25
C VAL A 33 35.85 37.04 -11.04
N SER A 34 36.47 36.91 -9.87
CA SER A 34 35.80 36.74 -8.58
C SER A 34 35.44 38.07 -7.92
N GLY A 35 34.42 38.07 -7.07
CA GLY A 35 34.08 39.21 -6.21
C GLY A 35 33.34 40.35 -6.90
N LYS A 36 32.88 40.16 -8.14
CA LYS A 36 32.11 41.18 -8.88
C LYS A 36 30.63 40.89 -8.83
N ALA A 37 29.83 41.94 -8.66
CA ALA A 37 28.38 41.81 -8.64
C ALA A 37 27.82 41.69 -10.07
N VAL A 38 26.97 40.69 -10.27
CA VAL A 38 26.17 40.48 -11.47
C VAL A 38 24.71 40.65 -11.09
N GLU A 39 24.01 41.53 -11.80
CA GLU A 39 22.57 41.73 -11.67
C GLU A 39 21.84 40.83 -12.68
N PHE A 40 21.00 39.93 -12.19
CA PHE A 40 20.10 39.12 -12.99
C PHE A 40 18.73 39.79 -13.07
N ARG A 41 18.12 39.77 -14.25
CA ARG A 41 16.78 40.28 -14.52
C ARG A 41 15.95 39.25 -15.28
N LEU A 42 14.73 39.00 -14.82
CA LEU A 42 13.70 38.28 -15.56
C LEU A 42 12.91 39.33 -16.35
N VAL A 43 13.23 39.50 -17.63
CA VAL A 43 12.86 40.68 -18.44
C VAL A 43 11.44 40.57 -19.01
N SER A 44 10.90 39.36 -19.07
CA SER A 44 9.55 39.06 -19.55
C SER A 44 8.90 38.01 -18.68
N GLY A 45 7.56 37.98 -18.67
CA GLY A 45 6.79 36.97 -17.96
C GLY A 45 6.61 37.25 -16.47
N ASN A 46 6.13 36.24 -15.76
CA ASN A 46 5.72 36.31 -14.36
C ASN A 46 6.68 35.60 -13.39
N ALA A 47 7.72 34.97 -13.92
CA ALA A 47 8.74 34.33 -13.11
C ALA A 47 9.36 35.28 -12.09
N ILE A 48 9.69 34.73 -10.92
CA ILE A 48 10.27 35.44 -9.77
C ILE A 48 11.45 34.66 -9.19
N PHE A 49 12.44 35.39 -8.68
CA PHE A 49 13.51 34.85 -7.84
C PHE A 49 12.97 34.50 -6.44
N SER A 50 13.79 33.83 -5.64
CA SER A 50 13.44 33.38 -4.29
C SER A 50 13.09 34.51 -3.30
N ASP A 51 13.47 35.76 -3.61
CA ASP A 51 13.10 36.95 -2.83
C ASP A 51 11.76 37.57 -3.27
N GLY A 52 11.07 36.94 -4.23
CA GLY A 52 9.80 37.41 -4.79
C GLY A 52 9.94 38.52 -5.82
N THR A 53 11.16 38.87 -6.24
CA THR A 53 11.43 39.94 -7.21
C THR A 53 11.84 39.38 -8.58
N GLN A 54 11.85 40.25 -9.60
CA GLN A 54 12.37 39.94 -10.93
C GLN A 54 13.80 40.42 -11.14
N ILE A 55 14.45 40.98 -10.11
CA ILE A 55 15.81 41.53 -10.18
C ILE A 55 16.58 41.16 -8.92
N ILE A 56 17.68 40.44 -9.07
CA ILE A 56 18.54 40.06 -7.94
C ILE A 56 20.02 40.27 -8.29
N LYS A 57 20.84 40.61 -7.28
CA LYS A 57 22.29 40.77 -7.44
C LYS A 57 23.03 39.64 -6.74
N VAL A 58 23.96 39.01 -7.44
CA VAL A 58 24.81 37.93 -6.91
C VAL A 58 26.26 38.21 -7.24
N THR A 59 27.16 37.94 -6.29
CA THR A 59 28.61 38.12 -6.46
C THR A 59 29.23 36.88 -7.09
N THR A 60 30.14 37.07 -8.04
CA THR A 60 30.87 35.97 -8.68
C THR A 60 31.83 35.28 -7.70
N ASN A 61 31.93 33.96 -7.81
CA ASN A 61 32.87 33.14 -7.04
C ASN A 61 34.27 33.08 -7.69
N ALA A 62 35.16 32.25 -7.15
CA ALA A 62 36.53 32.06 -7.67
C ALA A 62 36.62 31.59 -9.14
N LEU A 63 35.54 31.00 -9.67
CA LEU A 63 35.41 30.56 -11.07
C LEU A 63 34.69 31.61 -11.93
N GLY A 64 34.51 32.83 -11.42
CA GLY A 64 33.76 33.88 -12.11
C GLY A 64 32.26 33.60 -12.22
N GLN A 65 31.74 32.60 -11.50
CA GLN A 65 30.35 32.18 -11.60
C GLN A 65 29.45 32.90 -10.60
N ALA A 66 28.30 33.37 -11.09
CA ALA A 66 27.16 33.78 -10.29
C ALA A 66 25.93 32.99 -10.75
N SER A 67 25.11 32.50 -9.82
CA SER A 67 23.97 31.64 -10.15
C SER A 67 22.74 32.03 -9.32
N VAL A 68 21.57 31.91 -9.93
CA VAL A 68 20.27 32.25 -9.36
C VAL A 68 19.22 31.21 -9.74
N GLU A 69 18.27 30.98 -8.86
CA GLU A 69 17.11 30.13 -9.09
C GLU A 69 15.83 30.96 -9.10
N TYR A 70 14.89 30.58 -9.97
CA TYR A 70 13.61 31.26 -10.14
C TYR A 70 12.50 30.26 -10.44
N THR A 71 11.28 30.63 -10.06
CA THR A 71 10.05 29.83 -10.20
C THR A 71 9.01 30.61 -11.00
N ASP A 72 8.01 29.90 -11.52
CA ASP A 72 6.85 30.48 -12.18
C ASP A 72 5.60 29.62 -11.92
N THR A 73 4.43 30.25 -12.00
CA THR A 73 3.10 29.60 -11.92
C THR A 73 2.40 29.56 -13.28
N VAL A 74 2.99 30.16 -14.31
CA VAL A 74 2.46 30.22 -15.66
C VAL A 74 3.38 29.45 -16.61
N GLU A 75 2.78 28.64 -17.49
CA GLU A 75 3.53 28.03 -18.60
C GLU A 75 3.92 29.13 -19.59
N GLU A 76 5.21 29.48 -19.61
CA GLU A 76 5.73 30.49 -20.53
C GLU A 76 7.22 30.32 -20.82
N THR A 77 7.72 31.11 -21.76
CA THR A 77 9.15 31.26 -22.04
C THR A 77 9.56 32.68 -21.75
N ILE A 78 10.50 32.84 -20.83
CA ILE A 78 10.99 34.13 -20.36
C ILE A 78 12.36 34.45 -20.91
N SER A 79 12.69 35.74 -20.96
CA SER A 79 14.06 36.23 -21.21
C SER A 79 14.78 36.49 -19.89
N VAL A 80 15.95 35.89 -19.73
CA VAL A 80 16.84 36.10 -18.58
C VAL A 80 18.03 36.91 -19.04
N MET A 81 18.28 38.03 -18.37
CA MET A 81 19.41 38.91 -18.63
C MET A 81 20.34 38.93 -17.42
N ALA A 82 21.64 38.91 -17.67
CA ALA A 82 22.66 39.13 -16.65
C ALA A 82 23.53 40.32 -17.07
N ILE A 83 23.84 41.20 -16.12
CA ILE A 83 24.52 42.48 -16.34
C ILE A 83 25.62 42.63 -15.29
N MET A 84 26.84 43.01 -15.68
CA MET A 84 27.85 43.40 -14.70
C MET A 84 27.45 44.73 -14.04
N ALA A 85 27.32 44.75 -12.71
CA ALA A 85 26.79 45.92 -11.99
C ALA A 85 27.64 47.19 -12.17
N ASP A 86 28.95 47.03 -12.36
CA ASP A 86 29.91 48.13 -12.54
C ASP A 86 29.96 48.66 -13.98
N ASP A 87 29.46 47.90 -14.97
CA ASP A 87 29.47 48.27 -16.39
C ASP A 87 28.30 47.61 -17.13
N ALA A 88 27.25 48.40 -17.36
CA ALA A 88 26.04 47.93 -18.03
C ALA A 88 26.25 47.55 -19.51
N SER A 89 27.39 47.89 -20.13
CA SER A 89 27.71 47.44 -21.49
C SER A 89 28.11 45.96 -21.53
N VAL A 90 28.46 45.38 -20.38
CA VAL A 90 28.81 43.96 -20.23
C VAL A 90 27.57 43.20 -19.77
N TYR A 91 26.81 42.66 -20.74
CA TYR A 91 25.61 41.90 -20.48
C TYR A 91 25.49 40.67 -21.40
N SER A 92 24.64 39.73 -20.99
CA SER A 92 24.25 38.57 -21.79
C SER A 92 22.78 38.26 -21.56
N ILE A 93 22.10 37.76 -22.59
CA ILE A 93 20.68 37.41 -22.56
C ILE A 93 20.51 35.98 -23.06
N THR A 94 19.64 35.23 -22.39
CA THR A 94 19.22 33.89 -22.81
C THR A 94 17.72 33.71 -22.54
N THR A 95 17.16 32.58 -22.92
CA THR A 95 15.76 32.22 -22.65
C THR A 95 15.66 31.03 -21.72
N SER A 96 14.61 30.99 -20.91
CA SER A 96 14.23 29.85 -20.05
C SER A 96 12.75 29.57 -20.20
N SER A 97 12.34 28.29 -20.22
CA SER A 97 10.94 27.89 -20.36
C SER A 97 10.45 27.10 -19.16
N PHE A 98 9.22 27.39 -18.75
CA PHE A 98 8.43 26.58 -17.84
C PHE A 98 7.44 25.74 -18.64
N LYS A 99 7.25 24.49 -18.23
CA LYS A 99 6.28 23.57 -18.86
C LYS A 99 4.98 23.61 -18.08
N ALA A 100 3.86 23.27 -18.74
CA ALA A 100 2.59 23.05 -18.06
C ALA A 100 2.79 22.18 -16.81
N SER A 101 2.34 22.68 -15.65
CA SER A 101 2.23 21.83 -14.47
C SER A 101 1.22 20.73 -14.79
N THR A 102 1.63 19.46 -14.70
CA THR A 102 0.64 18.39 -14.66
C THR A 102 -0.20 18.62 -13.39
N PRO A 103 -1.54 18.67 -13.49
CA PRO A 103 -2.35 18.76 -12.29
C PRO A 103 -2.00 17.56 -11.43
N THR A 104 -1.45 17.79 -10.23
CA THR A 104 -1.33 16.74 -9.22
C THR A 104 -2.74 16.22 -9.00
N PRO A 105 -3.05 14.94 -9.27
CA PRO A 105 -4.35 14.39 -8.93
C PRO A 105 -4.57 14.65 -7.44
N GLY A 106 -5.72 15.21 -7.07
CA GLY A 106 -6.08 15.40 -5.67
C GLY A 106 -6.00 14.07 -4.90
N PRO A 107 -6.07 14.09 -3.56
CA PRO A 107 -6.11 12.86 -2.79
C PRO A 107 -7.23 11.97 -3.35
N LEU A 108 -6.85 10.78 -3.81
CA LEU A 108 -7.79 9.81 -4.31
C LEU A 108 -8.83 9.50 -3.20
N PRO A 109 -10.11 9.30 -3.54
CA PRO A 109 -11.12 9.00 -2.55
C PRO A 109 -10.82 7.67 -1.84
N THR A 110 -11.35 7.54 -0.62
CA THR A 110 -11.28 6.30 0.15
C THR A 110 -12.26 5.29 -0.42
N LEU A 111 -11.75 4.10 -0.74
CA LEU A 111 -12.58 2.95 -1.13
C LEU A 111 -13.05 2.25 0.14
N GLU A 112 -14.35 1.94 0.22
CA GLU A 112 -14.97 1.34 1.39
C GLU A 112 -15.25 -0.15 1.17
N VAL A 113 -15.07 -0.95 2.22
CA VAL A 113 -15.51 -2.35 2.22
C VAL A 113 -17.03 -2.38 2.29
N THR A 114 -17.68 -2.98 1.29
CA THR A 114 -19.14 -3.08 1.22
C THR A 114 -19.65 -4.41 1.74
N ARG A 115 -18.83 -5.47 1.64
CA ARG A 115 -19.23 -6.80 2.05
C ARG A 115 -18.04 -7.71 2.27
N ILE A 116 -18.19 -8.62 3.23
CA ILE A 116 -17.22 -9.69 3.49
C ILE A 116 -18.00 -10.97 3.66
N TYR A 117 -17.65 -12.01 2.90
CA TYR A 117 -18.39 -13.26 2.92
C TYR A 117 -17.53 -14.45 2.51
N ASN A 118 -17.95 -15.65 2.85
CA ASN A 118 -17.22 -16.88 2.51
C ASN A 118 -17.90 -17.74 1.45
N ASP A 119 -17.33 -18.90 1.16
CA ASP A 119 -17.85 -19.85 0.17
C ASP A 119 -19.27 -20.39 0.49
N ASN A 120 -19.73 -20.26 1.74
CA ASN A 120 -21.13 -20.55 2.11
C ASN A 120 -22.07 -19.36 1.86
N ASN A 121 -21.59 -18.29 1.21
CA ASN A 121 -22.26 -17.00 1.05
C ASN A 121 -22.69 -16.38 2.40
N LYS A 122 -22.01 -16.75 3.49
CA LYS A 122 -22.26 -16.22 4.82
C LYS A 122 -21.50 -14.93 5.00
N ASN A 123 -22.20 -13.86 5.40
CA ASN A 123 -21.58 -12.57 5.65
C ASN A 123 -20.92 -12.55 7.03
N PHE A 124 -19.75 -11.92 7.11
CA PHE A 124 -19.10 -11.63 8.37
C PHE A 124 -19.54 -10.26 8.88
N GLU A 125 -19.46 -10.07 10.20
CA GLU A 125 -19.57 -8.76 10.82
C GLU A 125 -18.32 -7.93 10.48
N ILE A 126 -18.46 -6.60 10.56
CA ILE A 126 -17.34 -5.68 10.35
C ILE A 126 -16.23 -5.99 11.36
N GLY A 127 -14.98 -6.07 10.90
CA GLY A 127 -13.81 -6.49 11.68
C GLY A 127 -13.55 -7.99 11.67
N GLY A 128 -14.50 -8.80 11.18
CA GLY A 128 -14.36 -10.25 11.02
C GLY A 128 -13.76 -10.69 9.68
N PRO A 129 -13.51 -12.00 9.48
CA PRO A 129 -13.74 -13.09 10.43
C PRO A 129 -12.81 -13.05 11.66
N HIS A 130 -13.34 -13.39 12.83
CA HIS A 130 -12.61 -13.36 14.09
C HIS A 130 -12.02 -14.72 14.51
N HIS A 131 -12.56 -15.81 13.98
CA HIS A 131 -12.10 -17.17 14.25
C HIS A 131 -11.47 -17.75 12.99
N LEU A 132 -10.16 -17.73 12.89
CA LEU A 132 -9.43 -18.18 11.70
C LEU A 132 -9.01 -19.64 11.82
N PHE A 133 -8.81 -20.28 10.67
CA PHE A 133 -8.22 -21.62 10.60
C PHE A 133 -7.46 -21.79 9.29
N ILE A 134 -6.47 -22.67 9.26
CA ILE A 134 -5.72 -22.95 8.04
C ILE A 134 -6.63 -23.55 6.96
N GLY A 135 -6.53 -22.98 5.75
CA GLY A 135 -7.38 -23.34 4.61
C GLY A 135 -8.71 -22.57 4.55
N ALA A 136 -9.00 -21.70 5.52
CA ALA A 136 -10.14 -20.79 5.46
C ALA A 136 -10.01 -19.82 4.27
N THR A 137 -11.14 -19.61 3.57
CA THR A 137 -11.24 -18.77 2.37
C THR A 137 -12.45 -17.85 2.45
N PHE A 138 -12.26 -16.59 2.08
CA PHE A 138 -13.34 -15.60 2.04
C PHE A 138 -13.05 -14.49 1.03
N TYR A 139 -14.04 -13.63 0.80
CA TYR A 139 -14.05 -12.56 -0.18
C TYR A 139 -14.32 -11.22 0.49
N ILE A 140 -13.65 -10.19 -0.01
CA ILE A 140 -13.89 -8.78 0.34
C ILE A 140 -14.39 -8.06 -0.93
N GLU A 141 -15.56 -7.44 -0.83
CA GLU A 141 -16.12 -6.53 -1.84
C GLU A 141 -15.91 -5.07 -1.40
N ILE A 142 -15.67 -4.20 -2.37
CA ILE A 142 -15.46 -2.76 -2.15
C ILE A 142 -16.44 -1.92 -2.98
N SER A 143 -16.59 -0.64 -2.66
CA SER A 143 -17.56 0.28 -3.28
C SER A 143 -17.38 0.46 -4.79
N GLU A 144 -16.16 0.35 -5.31
CA GLU A 144 -15.82 0.44 -6.74
C GLU A 144 -14.87 -0.70 -7.15
N PRO A 145 -15.39 -1.93 -7.33
CA PRO A 145 -14.55 -3.07 -7.66
C PRO A 145 -14.00 -2.94 -9.08
N SER A 146 -12.70 -3.19 -9.23
CA SER A 146 -12.03 -3.18 -10.54
C SER A 146 -11.15 -4.43 -10.71
N PRO A 147 -11.14 -5.08 -11.89
CA PRO A 147 -10.16 -6.13 -12.21
C PRO A 147 -8.70 -5.70 -12.06
N SER A 148 -8.42 -4.38 -12.10
CA SER A 148 -7.07 -3.82 -11.88
C SER A 148 -6.75 -3.53 -10.41
N THR A 149 -7.66 -3.83 -9.48
CA THR A 149 -7.44 -3.57 -8.04
C THR A 149 -6.26 -4.38 -7.54
N ILE A 150 -5.30 -3.69 -6.95
CA ILE A 150 -4.16 -4.29 -6.29
C ILE A 150 -4.57 -4.60 -4.86
N TRP A 151 -4.32 -5.82 -4.40
CA TRP A 151 -4.58 -6.27 -3.04
C TRP A 151 -3.27 -6.70 -2.40
N THR A 152 -3.03 -6.26 -1.17
CA THR A 152 -1.85 -6.66 -0.38
C THR A 152 -2.27 -6.99 1.05
N CYS A 153 -1.42 -7.75 1.75
CA CYS A 153 -1.61 -8.16 3.12
C CYS A 153 -0.26 -8.02 3.85
N ASP A 154 -0.30 -7.59 5.11
CA ASP A 154 0.88 -7.45 5.96
C ASP A 154 1.33 -8.77 6.62
N ASP A 155 0.44 -9.76 6.67
CA ASP A 155 0.71 -11.08 7.22
C ASP A 155 1.16 -12.09 6.14
N VAL A 156 2.35 -12.68 6.30
CA VAL A 156 2.92 -13.67 5.37
C VAL A 156 2.13 -14.98 5.30
N ASN A 157 1.36 -15.30 6.34
CA ASN A 157 0.53 -16.49 6.42
C ASN A 157 -0.88 -16.27 5.86
N VAL A 158 -1.15 -15.08 5.32
CA VAL A 158 -2.41 -14.72 4.68
C VAL A 158 -2.15 -14.31 3.25
N GLN A 159 -2.80 -14.99 2.31
CA GLN A 159 -2.71 -14.68 0.89
C GLN A 159 -3.97 -13.94 0.45
N VAL A 160 -3.80 -12.85 -0.30
CA VAL A 160 -4.91 -12.16 -0.97
C VAL A 160 -4.65 -12.14 -2.46
N LYS A 161 -5.64 -12.54 -3.26
CA LYS A 161 -5.60 -12.50 -4.73
C LYS A 161 -6.78 -11.68 -5.25
N ASN A 162 -6.57 -10.95 -6.34
CA ASN A 162 -7.68 -10.34 -7.06
C ASN A 162 -8.44 -11.41 -7.85
N VAL A 163 -9.75 -11.51 -7.63
CA VAL A 163 -10.67 -12.31 -8.45
C VAL A 163 -11.77 -11.38 -8.97
N ASN A 164 -11.62 -10.89 -10.20
CA ASN A 164 -12.56 -9.97 -10.86
C ASN A 164 -12.90 -8.71 -10.04
N GLY A 165 -11.91 -8.16 -9.35
CA GLY A 165 -12.04 -6.99 -8.48
C GLY A 165 -12.38 -7.28 -7.03
N LEU A 166 -12.62 -8.55 -6.68
CA LEU A 166 -12.80 -8.99 -5.30
C LEU A 166 -11.47 -9.40 -4.68
N GLY A 167 -11.30 -9.11 -3.40
CA GLY A 167 -10.18 -9.63 -2.61
C GLY A 167 -10.49 -11.04 -2.15
N HIS A 168 -9.98 -12.07 -2.83
CA HIS A 168 -10.07 -13.45 -2.39
C HIS A 168 -8.93 -13.76 -1.41
N VAL A 169 -9.28 -13.93 -0.15
CA VAL A 169 -8.37 -14.14 0.98
C VAL A 169 -8.29 -15.62 1.31
N SER A 170 -7.08 -16.11 1.59
CA SER A 170 -6.80 -17.49 1.98
C SER A 170 -5.83 -17.54 3.16
N ILE A 171 -6.23 -18.18 4.25
CA ILE A 171 -5.37 -18.39 5.42
C ILE A 171 -4.49 -19.63 5.18
N LYS A 172 -3.17 -19.45 5.15
CA LYS A 172 -2.19 -20.51 4.84
C LYS A 172 -1.46 -21.03 6.07
N GLY A 173 -1.47 -20.28 7.16
CA GLY A 173 -0.82 -20.63 8.41
C GLY A 173 -1.31 -19.75 9.55
N THR A 174 -0.65 -19.87 10.70
CA THR A 174 -0.97 -19.07 11.89
C THR A 174 -0.62 -17.61 11.63
N PRO A 175 -1.57 -16.66 11.76
CA PRO A 175 -1.27 -15.25 11.69
C PRO A 175 -0.14 -14.86 12.65
N ILE A 176 0.72 -13.95 12.21
CA ILE A 176 1.84 -13.44 13.02
C ILE A 176 1.40 -12.35 14.01
N SER A 177 0.21 -11.79 13.80
CA SER A 177 -0.37 -10.69 14.57
C SER A 177 -1.84 -10.99 14.92
N ASP A 178 -2.32 -10.40 16.01
CA ASP A 178 -3.73 -10.43 16.40
C ASP A 178 -4.61 -9.60 15.44
N VAL A 179 -3.99 -8.69 14.68
CA VAL A 179 -4.66 -7.92 13.62
C VAL A 179 -3.92 -8.15 12.30
N ILE A 180 -4.65 -8.57 11.27
CA ILE A 180 -4.17 -8.70 9.89
C ILE A 180 -4.71 -7.52 9.09
N GLN A 181 -3.84 -6.76 8.45
CA GLN A 181 -4.22 -5.62 7.63
C GLN A 181 -4.17 -5.96 6.14
N ILE A 182 -5.31 -5.83 5.48
CA ILE A 182 -5.45 -5.97 4.03
C ILE A 182 -5.57 -4.58 3.42
N LYS A 183 -4.73 -4.26 2.43
CA LYS A 183 -4.79 -2.99 1.70
C LYS A 183 -5.22 -3.22 0.28
N PHE A 184 -5.94 -2.24 -0.27
CA PHE A 184 -6.40 -2.29 -1.65
C PHE A 184 -6.34 -0.92 -2.31
N SER A 185 -6.04 -0.91 -3.61
CA SER A 185 -5.98 0.32 -4.40
C SER A 185 -6.28 0.08 -5.88
N ASN A 186 -6.95 1.02 -6.53
CA ASN A 186 -7.16 1.06 -7.96
C ASN A 186 -7.16 2.52 -8.46
N ALA A 187 -7.54 2.75 -9.72
CA ALA A 187 -7.57 4.09 -10.31
C ALA A 187 -8.61 5.02 -9.66
N SER A 188 -9.66 4.46 -9.06
CA SER A 188 -10.68 5.21 -8.33
C SER A 188 -10.23 5.56 -6.93
N GLY A 189 -9.42 4.74 -6.24
CA GLY A 189 -8.90 5.11 -4.93
C GLY A 189 -8.18 4.01 -4.16
N SER A 190 -8.12 4.16 -2.85
CA SER A 190 -7.48 3.18 -1.96
C SER A 190 -8.20 3.05 -0.62
N GLY A 191 -8.02 1.91 0.04
CA GLY A 191 -8.54 1.67 1.37
C GLY A 191 -7.78 0.54 2.09
N GLU A 192 -8.17 0.30 3.32
CA GLU A 192 -7.64 -0.77 4.15
C GLU A 192 -8.76 -1.46 4.94
N TYR A 193 -8.51 -2.70 5.34
CA TYR A 193 -9.41 -3.51 6.13
C TYR A 193 -8.62 -4.31 7.16
N ASP A 194 -8.99 -4.17 8.43
CA ASP A 194 -8.37 -4.86 9.54
C ASP A 194 -9.23 -6.05 9.96
N ILE A 195 -8.59 -7.22 10.06
CA ILE A 195 -9.19 -8.45 10.57
C ILE A 195 -8.67 -8.68 11.98
N ALA A 196 -9.57 -8.67 12.98
CA ALA A 196 -9.21 -8.96 14.36
C ALA A 196 -9.29 -10.47 14.63
N CYS A 197 -8.14 -11.14 14.70
CA CYS A 197 -8.04 -12.57 14.98
C CYS A 197 -8.14 -12.83 16.49
N ASN A 198 -9.32 -13.24 16.95
CA ASN A 198 -9.57 -13.60 18.35
C ASN A 198 -9.25 -15.07 18.66
N LEU A 199 -9.35 -15.94 17.65
CA LEU A 199 -9.07 -17.37 17.76
C LEU A 199 -8.44 -17.87 16.47
N TYR A 200 -7.38 -18.67 16.57
CA TYR A 200 -6.82 -19.39 15.44
C TYR A 200 -6.76 -20.89 15.71
N LEU A 201 -7.35 -21.69 14.81
CA LEU A 201 -7.24 -23.15 14.83
C LEU A 201 -6.28 -23.67 13.76
N ASP A 202 -5.22 -24.31 14.24
CA ASP A 202 -4.25 -25.05 13.41
C ASP A 202 -4.66 -26.51 13.21
N ASN A 203 -4.45 -27.05 12.01
CA ASN A 203 -4.58 -28.46 11.66
C ASN A 203 -3.67 -29.38 12.49
N VAL A 204 -2.65 -28.82 13.17
CA VAL A 204 -1.69 -29.58 13.96
C VAL A 204 -2.06 -29.61 15.45
N HIS A 205 -3.09 -30.37 15.78
CA HIS A 205 -3.34 -30.85 17.16
C HIS A 205 -2.88 -32.31 17.32
N ALA A 206 -1.78 -32.65 16.65
CA ALA A 206 -1.21 -33.99 16.60
C ALA A 206 -0.22 -34.31 17.75
N GLY A 207 0.12 -33.34 18.60
CA GLY A 207 1.00 -33.53 19.75
C GLY A 207 0.21 -33.52 21.05
N LEU A 208 0.57 -34.41 21.98
CA LEU A 208 -0.03 -34.55 23.33
C LEU A 208 0.01 -33.27 24.20
N ASN A 209 0.56 -32.16 23.70
CA ASN A 209 0.91 -30.96 24.47
C ASN A 209 0.20 -29.67 23.99
N LYS A 210 -0.65 -29.70 22.96
CA LYS A 210 -1.52 -28.55 22.60
C LYS A 210 -2.91 -28.76 23.18
N ALA A 211 -3.45 -27.74 23.84
CA ALA A 211 -4.83 -27.77 24.33
C ALA A 211 -5.80 -27.99 23.16
N MET A 212 -6.71 -28.95 23.29
CA MET A 212 -7.75 -29.15 22.29
C MET A 212 -8.76 -27.99 22.36
N PRO A 213 -9.30 -27.51 21.23
CA PRO A 213 -10.39 -26.55 21.25
C PRO A 213 -11.61 -27.11 21.98
N THR A 214 -12.27 -26.27 22.74
CA THR A 214 -13.51 -26.54 23.45
C THR A 214 -14.70 -26.59 22.49
N SER A 215 -15.83 -27.14 22.94
CA SER A 215 -17.06 -27.07 22.12
C SER A 215 -17.53 -25.65 21.85
N ALA A 216 -17.29 -24.73 22.78
CA ALA A 216 -17.66 -23.34 22.58
C ALA A 216 -16.90 -22.74 21.40
N GLU A 217 -15.60 -23.04 21.28
CA GLU A 217 -14.76 -22.58 20.17
C GLU A 217 -15.17 -23.21 18.83
N TYR A 218 -15.45 -24.53 18.80
CA TYR A 218 -15.98 -25.17 17.58
C TYR A 218 -17.33 -24.61 17.15
N ILE A 219 -18.23 -24.35 18.11
CA ILE A 219 -19.54 -23.74 17.82
C ILE A 219 -19.39 -22.30 17.36
N ALA A 220 -18.45 -21.53 17.92
CA ALA A 220 -18.18 -20.17 17.49
C ALA A 220 -17.68 -20.13 16.04
N ILE A 221 -16.78 -21.03 15.68
CA ILE A 221 -16.29 -21.17 14.29
C ILE A 221 -17.44 -21.54 13.35
N TYR A 222 -18.25 -22.54 13.66
CA TYR A 222 -19.43 -22.85 12.85
C TYR A 222 -20.40 -21.65 12.78
N GLY A 223 -20.58 -20.97 13.91
CA GLY A 223 -21.40 -19.78 14.06
C GLY A 223 -20.95 -18.63 13.15
N GLU A 224 -19.67 -18.53 12.84
CA GLU A 224 -19.11 -17.51 11.94
C GLU A 224 -18.98 -18.00 10.49
N TRP A 225 -18.53 -19.23 10.27
CA TRP A 225 -18.19 -19.76 8.95
C TRP A 225 -19.30 -20.60 8.28
N GLY A 226 -20.23 -21.14 9.06
CA GLY A 226 -21.29 -22.03 8.56
C GLY A 226 -20.80 -23.46 8.34
N ASP A 227 -21.39 -24.15 7.36
CA ASP A 227 -21.03 -25.54 7.03
C ASP A 227 -19.53 -25.66 6.67
N MET A 228 -18.79 -26.37 7.51
CA MET A 228 -17.34 -26.44 7.37
C MET A 228 -16.90 -27.41 6.26
N THR A 229 -17.81 -28.22 5.72
CA THR A 229 -17.50 -29.15 4.62
C THR A 229 -17.06 -28.44 3.35
N THR A 230 -17.54 -27.22 3.15
CA THR A 230 -17.11 -26.30 2.10
C THR A 230 -15.61 -26.03 2.17
N PHE A 231 -15.05 -25.94 3.38
CA PHE A 231 -13.61 -25.71 3.61
C PHE A 231 -12.81 -27.01 3.73
N GLY A 232 -13.42 -28.16 3.43
CA GLY A 232 -12.77 -29.46 3.47
C GLY A 232 -12.81 -30.14 4.84
N TRP A 233 -13.55 -29.61 5.80
CA TRP A 233 -13.77 -30.27 7.07
C TRP A 233 -14.74 -31.43 6.86
N GLY A 234 -14.39 -32.62 7.33
CA GLY A 234 -15.35 -33.71 7.38
C GLY A 234 -15.91 -34.31 6.09
N LYS A 235 -15.16 -34.26 4.99
CA LYS A 235 -15.52 -34.91 3.71
C LYS A 235 -15.53 -36.46 3.74
N ALA A 236 -15.23 -37.10 4.86
CA ALA A 236 -15.45 -38.53 5.08
C ALA A 236 -16.72 -38.72 5.92
N SER A 237 -17.59 -39.66 5.55
CA SER A 237 -18.80 -39.99 6.30
C SER A 237 -18.51 -40.18 7.79
N GLY A 238 -19.12 -39.35 8.66
CA GLY A 238 -18.93 -39.42 10.12
C GLY A 238 -17.88 -38.46 10.70
N ALA A 239 -17.73 -37.26 10.16
CA ALA A 239 -16.78 -36.28 10.66
C ALA A 239 -17.26 -35.51 11.89
N TYR A 240 -17.03 -36.11 13.04
CA TYR A 240 -17.26 -35.49 14.34
C TYR A 240 -15.94 -34.91 14.87
N TYR A 241 -15.99 -33.68 15.38
CA TYR A 241 -14.84 -33.06 16.05
C TYR A 241 -15.02 -33.15 17.56
N TYR A 242 -14.08 -33.80 18.24
CA TYR A 242 -14.14 -34.14 19.66
C TYR A 242 -13.54 -33.03 20.50
N TYR A 243 -14.17 -32.69 21.62
CA TYR A 243 -13.68 -31.66 22.53
C TYR A 243 -13.62 -32.10 24.00
N ALA A 244 -14.17 -33.27 24.35
CA ALA A 244 -14.08 -33.81 25.71
C ALA A 244 -14.33 -35.32 25.78
N PHE A 245 -13.43 -36.05 26.45
CA PHE A 245 -13.70 -37.40 26.94
C PHE A 245 -14.45 -37.31 28.26
N HIS A 246 -15.71 -37.76 28.27
CA HIS A 246 -16.49 -37.90 29.52
C HIS A 246 -16.19 -39.23 30.22
N SER A 247 -15.87 -40.28 29.45
CA SER A 247 -15.48 -41.61 29.94
C SER A 247 -14.81 -42.42 28.82
N ILE A 248 -14.34 -43.63 29.12
CA ILE A 248 -13.88 -44.61 28.10
C ILE A 248 -14.99 -45.08 27.13
N LEU A 249 -16.27 -44.76 27.40
CA LEU A 249 -17.42 -45.24 26.62
C LEU A 249 -18.18 -44.14 25.86
N SER A 250 -17.87 -42.86 26.09
CA SER A 250 -18.61 -41.76 25.47
C SER A 250 -17.78 -40.48 25.34
N GLY A 251 -17.86 -39.85 24.16
CA GLY A 251 -17.28 -38.54 23.88
C GLY A 251 -18.35 -37.52 23.51
N SER A 252 -18.11 -36.26 23.84
CA SER A 252 -18.89 -35.14 23.33
C SER A 252 -18.23 -34.58 22.07
N THR A 253 -19.04 -34.39 21.03
CA THR A 253 -18.59 -33.88 19.74
C THR A 253 -19.41 -32.71 19.26
N VAL A 254 -18.84 -31.93 18.37
CA VAL A 254 -19.56 -30.96 17.53
C VAL A 254 -19.51 -31.50 16.10
N ASP A 255 -20.68 -31.61 15.49
CA ASP A 255 -20.78 -31.92 14.06
C ASP A 255 -20.65 -30.61 13.28
N MET A 256 -19.61 -30.51 12.46
CA MET A 256 -19.27 -29.25 11.78
C MET A 256 -20.04 -29.06 10.47
N THR A 257 -20.98 -29.95 10.15
CA THR A 257 -21.96 -29.76 9.07
C THR A 257 -23.19 -28.98 9.53
N ASP A 258 -23.62 -29.19 10.78
CA ASP A 258 -24.85 -28.61 11.35
C ASP A 258 -24.62 -27.78 12.64
N GLY A 259 -23.39 -27.74 13.15
CA GLY A 259 -22.98 -27.04 14.36
C GLY A 259 -23.52 -27.65 15.66
N GLN A 260 -24.17 -28.81 15.59
CA GLN A 260 -24.85 -29.39 16.75
C GLN A 260 -23.89 -30.19 17.63
N LYS A 261 -24.10 -30.06 18.95
CA LYS A 261 -23.46 -30.95 19.92
C LYS A 261 -24.07 -32.34 19.82
N LYS A 262 -23.24 -33.36 19.69
CA LYS A 262 -23.66 -34.76 19.68
C LYS A 262 -22.91 -35.53 20.76
N VAL A 263 -23.57 -36.54 21.31
CA VAL A 263 -22.94 -37.52 22.19
C VAL A 263 -22.79 -38.79 21.38
N ILE A 264 -21.57 -39.29 21.25
CA ILE A 264 -21.30 -40.51 20.52
C ILE A 264 -20.69 -41.56 21.45
N GLY A 265 -21.16 -42.79 21.32
CA GLY A 265 -20.59 -43.94 22.01
C GLY A 265 -19.23 -44.26 21.43
N LEU A 266 -18.21 -44.35 22.29
CA LEU A 266 -16.88 -44.80 21.90
C LEU A 266 -16.82 -46.32 22.08
N GLY A 267 -16.52 -47.06 21.01
CA GLY A 267 -16.23 -48.49 21.12
C GLY A 267 -14.96 -48.73 21.94
N SER A 268 -14.83 -49.90 22.58
CA SER A 268 -13.75 -50.22 23.54
C SER A 268 -12.32 -50.24 22.97
N CYS A 269 -12.13 -49.96 21.68
CA CYS A 269 -10.82 -49.77 21.03
C CYS A 269 -10.79 -48.50 20.15
N SER A 270 -11.81 -47.65 20.24
CA SER A 270 -11.89 -46.39 19.49
C SER A 270 -11.05 -45.34 20.20
N TYR A 271 -9.74 -45.36 19.97
CA TYR A 271 -8.93 -44.16 20.17
C TYR A 271 -9.53 -43.08 19.27
N ALA A 272 -9.78 -41.89 19.83
CA ALA A 272 -10.26 -40.73 19.07
C ALA A 272 -9.42 -40.59 17.81
N SER A 273 -10.00 -40.96 16.66
CA SER A 273 -9.31 -40.84 15.40
C SER A 273 -9.30 -39.37 15.04
N LYS A 274 -8.17 -38.75 15.38
CA LYS A 274 -7.58 -37.61 14.67
C LYS A 274 -8.00 -37.67 13.20
N GLN A 275 -8.96 -36.86 12.78
CA GLN A 275 -9.08 -36.56 11.37
C GLN A 275 -8.00 -35.55 11.05
N VAL A 276 -6.96 -36.04 10.37
CA VAL A 276 -6.01 -35.21 9.67
C VAL A 276 -6.81 -34.38 8.67
N LEU A 277 -6.78 -33.06 8.81
CA LEU A 277 -7.24 -32.12 7.79
C LEU A 277 -6.33 -32.28 6.57
N SER A 278 -6.55 -33.32 5.76
CA SER A 278 -5.85 -33.50 4.50
C SER A 278 -6.62 -32.75 3.42
N LYS A 279 -6.44 -31.43 3.35
CA LYS A 279 -6.55 -30.77 2.05
C LYS A 279 -5.22 -31.04 1.35
N VAL A 280 -5.23 -31.93 0.36
CA VAL A 280 -4.19 -31.94 -0.66
C VAL A 280 -4.20 -30.51 -1.21
N LEU A 281 -3.19 -29.71 -0.86
CA LEU A 281 -2.93 -28.47 -1.58
C LEU A 281 -2.76 -28.90 -3.04
N PRO A 282 -3.51 -28.35 -4.00
CA PRO A 282 -3.17 -28.58 -5.39
C PRO A 282 -1.74 -28.08 -5.54
N ASP A 283 -0.87 -28.97 -6.02
CA ASP A 283 0.46 -28.59 -6.49
C ASP A 283 0.31 -27.40 -7.44
N GLY A 284 1.19 -26.41 -7.25
CA GLY A 284 1.26 -25.10 -7.89
C GLY A 284 0.38 -24.80 -9.12
N ASP A 285 -0.34 -23.68 -9.02
CA ASP A 285 -0.54 -22.69 -10.10
C ASP A 285 -0.75 -21.27 -9.49
#